data_AF-A0A933XZ24-F1
#
_entry.id   AF-A0A933XZ24-F1
#
_cell.length_a   1.000
_cell.length_b   1.000
_cell.length_c   1.000
_cell.angle_alpha   90.00
_cell.angle_beta   90.00
_cell.angle_gamma   90.00
#
_symmetry.space_group_name_H-M   'P 1'
#
loop_
_entity.id
_entity.type
_entity.pdbx_description
1 polymer ?
#
loop_
_entity_poly.entity_id
_entity_poly.type
_entity_poly.pdbx_seq_one_letter_code
_entity_poly.pdbx_strand_id
1 'polypeptide(L)'
;MLPDREVGGMRCSEVLTDLSSYFDGELDAARRAQIESHVTGCDVCARFGGRFAEAVKALQRELNLRAPADAEVLARLRTRLTREL
;
A
#
# COMPACT_ATOMS: atom_id res chain seq x y z
N MET A 1 10.01 -7.02 21.54
CA MET A 1 10.47 -6.30 20.32
C MET A 1 10.29 -7.24 19.14
N LEU A 2 9.75 -6.75 18.02
CA LEU A 2 9.77 -7.51 16.76
C LEU A 2 11.23 -7.61 16.28
N PRO A 3 11.68 -8.76 15.74
CA PRO A 3 13.02 -8.87 15.20
C PRO A 3 13.16 -7.93 13.99
N ASP A 4 14.19 -7.10 14.03
CA ASP A 4 14.50 -6.13 12.98
C ASP A 4 15.36 -6.81 11.90
N ARG A 5 14.66 -7.45 10.95
CA ARG A 5 15.25 -8.34 9.94
C ARG A 5 15.63 -7.56 8.70
N GLU A 6 16.67 -8.03 8.02
CA GLU A 6 17.09 -7.51 6.73
C GLU A 6 16.64 -8.49 5.63
N VAL A 7 15.91 -7.98 4.64
CA VAL A 7 15.44 -8.72 3.46
C VAL A 7 15.58 -7.81 2.25
N GLY A 8 16.27 -8.27 1.20
CA GLY A 8 16.42 -7.50 -0.04
C GLY A 8 17.13 -6.16 0.12
N GLY A 9 18.04 -6.03 1.09
CA GLY A 9 18.78 -4.78 1.37
C GLY A 9 17.99 -3.72 2.14
N MET A 10 16.86 -4.10 2.75
CA MET A 10 16.01 -3.22 3.55
C MET A 10 15.68 -3.87 4.89
N ARG A 11 15.69 -3.09 5.97
CA ARG A 11 15.37 -3.54 7.33
C ARG A 11 13.88 -3.35 7.66
N CYS A 12 13.34 -4.16 8.57
CA CYS A 12 11.96 -4.00 9.05
C CYS A 12 11.70 -2.58 9.56
N SER A 13 12.65 -1.99 10.28
CA SER A 13 12.56 -0.61 10.77
C SER A 13 12.35 0.40 9.65
N GLU A 14 13.03 0.21 8.51
CA GLU A 14 12.92 1.11 7.36
C GLU A 14 11.55 0.98 6.67
N VAL A 15 11.03 -0.25 6.55
CA VAL A 15 9.66 -0.49 6.07
C VAL A 15 8.65 0.26 6.94
N LEU A 16 8.82 0.21 8.26
CA LEU A 16 7.92 0.90 9.19
C LEU A 16 8.00 2.43 9.08
N THR A 17 9.20 2.97 8.86
CA THR A 17 9.40 4.41 8.62
C THR A 17 8.68 4.88 7.37
N ASP A 18 8.74 4.11 6.28
CA ASP A 18 8.21 4.52 4.98
C ASP A 18 6.75 4.11 4.76
N LEU A 19 6.14 3.40 5.72
CA LEU A 19 4.84 2.77 5.54
C LEU A 19 3.73 3.79 5.24
N SER A 20 3.72 4.95 5.91
CA SER A 20 2.71 5.99 5.62
C SER A 20 2.82 6.47 4.17
N SER A 21 3.99 6.93 3.76
CA SER A 21 4.23 7.40 2.39
C SER A 21 3.99 6.31 1.33
N TYR A 22 4.21 5.03 1.66
CA TYR A 22 3.83 3.91 0.79
C TYR A 22 2.30 3.85 0.55
N PHE A 23 1.50 4.03 1.61
CA PHE A 23 0.04 4.05 1.52
C PHE A 23 -0.50 5.30 0.83
N ASP A 24 0.16 6.44 1.06
CA ASP A 24 -0.22 7.73 0.45
C ASP A 24 0.25 7.86 -1.01
N GLY A 25 1.09 6.93 -1.48
CA GLY A 25 1.59 6.90 -2.86
C GLY A 25 2.69 7.92 -3.15
N GLU A 26 3.39 8.38 -2.10
CA GLU A 26 4.40 9.43 -2.16
C GLU A 26 5.83 8.90 -2.41
N LEU A 27 6.01 7.57 -2.37
CA LEU A 27 7.30 6.94 -2.63
C LEU A 27 7.60 6.87 -4.13
N ASP A 28 8.87 7.02 -4.47
CA ASP A 28 9.34 6.71 -5.81
C ASP A 28 9.23 5.20 -6.12
N ALA A 29 9.31 4.85 -7.40
CA ALA A 29 9.14 3.48 -7.86
C ALA A 29 10.20 2.52 -7.30
N ALA A 30 11.44 3.00 -7.09
CA ALA A 30 12.53 2.16 -6.60
C ALA A 30 12.32 1.81 -5.12
N ARG A 31 11.97 2.81 -4.30
CA ARG A 31 11.70 2.62 -2.88
C ARG A 31 10.46 1.78 -2.65
N ARG A 32 9.42 1.99 -3.47
CA ARG A 32 8.22 1.15 -3.47
C ARG A 32 8.56 -0.32 -3.74
N ALA A 33 9.36 -0.59 -4.76
CA ALA A 33 9.76 -1.95 -5.11
C ALA A 33 10.58 -2.64 -4.00
N GLN A 34 11.44 -1.90 -3.29
CA GLN A 34 12.17 -2.43 -2.14
C GLN A 34 11.23 -2.85 -1.00
N ILE A 35 10.23 -2.03 -0.67
CA ILE A 35 9.22 -2.36 0.34
C ILE A 35 8.42 -3.59 -0.07
N GLU A 36 7.96 -3.64 -1.33
CA GLU A 36 7.20 -4.77 -1.86
C GLU A 36 8.02 -6.07 -1.77
N SER A 37 9.30 -6.04 -2.20
CA SER A 37 10.23 -7.17 -2.06
C SER A 37 10.43 -7.59 -0.61
N HIS A 38 10.59 -6.65 0.32
CA HIS A 38 10.76 -6.95 1.73
C HIS A 38 9.50 -7.59 2.32
N VAL A 39 8.32 -7.03 2.04
CA VAL A 39 7.04 -7.53 2.55
C VAL A 39 6.76 -8.95 2.03
N THR A 40 7.13 -9.27 0.78
CA THR A 40 7.04 -10.63 0.26
C THR A 40 7.97 -11.61 0.99
N GLY A 41 9.16 -11.18 1.40
CA GLY A 41 10.15 -12.04 2.06
C GLY A 41 10.13 -12.03 3.60
N CYS A 42 9.27 -11.23 4.24
CA CYS A 42 9.23 -11.06 5.69
C CYS A 42 7.81 -11.26 6.25
N ASP A 43 7.55 -12.40 6.91
CA ASP A 43 6.24 -12.72 7.50
C ASP A 43 5.77 -11.70 8.56
N VAL A 44 6.73 -11.09 9.26
CA VAL A 44 6.45 -10.04 10.24
C VAL A 44 5.89 -8.80 9.57
N CYS A 45 6.56 -8.30 8.52
CA CYS A 45 6.12 -7.13 7.78
C CYS A 45 4.85 -7.41 6.97
N ALA A 46 4.69 -8.62 6.42
CA ALA A 46 3.45 -9.05 5.75
C ALA A 46 2.25 -8.99 6.70
N ARG A 47 2.37 -9.59 7.89
CA ARG A 47 1.29 -9.59 8.89
C ARG A 47 1.01 -8.19 9.41
N PHE A 48 2.05 -7.41 9.71
CA PHE A 48 1.89 -6.06 10.23
C PHE A 48 1.27 -5.12 9.18
N GLY A 49 1.84 -5.09 7.97
CA GLY A 49 1.36 -4.26 6.86
C GLY A 49 -0.08 -4.58 6.49
N GLY A 50 -0.49 -5.85 6.50
CA GLY A 50 -1.88 -6.24 6.31
C GLY A 50 -2.83 -5.67 7.37
N ARG A 51 -2.46 -5.77 8.66
CA ARG A 51 -3.27 -5.20 9.76
C ARG A 51 -3.32 -3.68 9.71
N PHE A 52 -2.21 -3.03 9.36
CA PHE A 52 -2.14 -1.58 9.19
C PHE A 52 -3.04 -1.11 8.04
N ALA A 53 -3.01 -1.81 6.89
CA ALA A 53 -3.88 -1.54 5.74
C ALA A 53 -5.36 -1.57 6.13
N GLU A 54 -5.77 -2.59 6.89
CA GLU A 54 -7.15 -2.75 7.32
C GLU A 54 -7.59 -1.64 8.28
N ALA A 55 -6.72 -1.22 9.21
CA ALA A 55 -7.00 -0.10 10.10
C ALA A 55 -7.16 1.23 9.34
N VAL A 56 -6.26 1.53 8.39
CA VAL A 56 -6.33 2.74 7.57
C VAL A 56 -7.60 2.74 6.71
N LYS A 57 -7.93 1.61 6.06
CA LYS A 57 -9.16 1.49 5.26
C LYS A 57 -10.41 1.66 6.12
N ALA A 58 -10.44 1.14 7.35
CA ALA A 58 -11.56 1.33 8.26
C ALA A 58 -11.77 2.80 8.58
N LEU A 59 -10.70 3.51 8.95
CA LEU A 59 -10.74 4.94 9.21
C LEU A 59 -11.20 5.76 7.99
N GLN A 60 -10.67 5.46 6.80
CA GLN A 60 -11.08 6.13 5.56
C GLN A 60 -12.57 5.96 5.26
N ARG A 61 -13.15 4.78 5.55
CA ARG A 61 -14.59 4.53 5.37
C ARG A 61 -15.43 5.32 6.36
N GLU A 62 -15.04 5.32 7.63
CA GLU A 62 -15.76 6.01 8.70
C GLU A 62 -15.72 7.53 8.53
N LEU A 63 -14.57 8.08 8.13
CA LEU A 63 -14.38 9.50 7.90
C LEU A 63 -14.84 9.98 6.52
N ASN A 64 -15.31 9.07 5.65
CA ASN A 64 -15.68 9.35 4.26
C ASN A 64 -14.60 10.14 3.49
N LEU A 65 -13.32 9.84 3.75
CA LEU A 65 -12.17 10.55 3.19
C LEU A 65 -11.91 10.22 1.71
N ARG A 66 -12.62 9.25 1.15
CA ARG A 66 -12.51 8.95 -0.28
C ARG A 66 -13.28 10.03 -1.04
N ALA A 67 -12.55 10.83 -1.80
CA ALA A 67 -13.17 11.73 -2.76
C ALA A 67 -14.14 10.91 -3.64
N PRO A 68 -15.41 11.34 -3.77
CA PRO A 68 -16.34 10.68 -4.67
C PRO A 68 -15.73 10.67 -6.07
N ALA A 69 -15.64 9.49 -6.66
CA ALA A 69 -15.16 9.36 -8.02
C ALA A 69 -16.19 9.97 -8.98
N ASP A 70 -15.70 10.79 -9.91
CA ASP A 70 -16.52 11.39 -10.95
C ASP A 70 -17.19 10.28 -11.79
N ALA A 71 -18.51 10.38 -11.98
CA ALA A 71 -19.30 9.36 -12.65
C ALA A 71 -18.92 9.19 -14.13
N GLU A 72 -18.53 10.28 -14.80
CA GLU A 72 -18.07 10.25 -16.19
C GLU A 72 -16.70 9.58 -16.30
N VAL A 73 -15.80 9.87 -15.36
CA VAL A 73 -14.50 9.19 -15.27
C VAL A 73 -14.70 7.68 -15.06
N LEU A 74 -15.61 7.28 -14.15
CA LEU A 74 -15.93 5.86 -13.92
C LEU A 74 -16.53 5.18 -15.16
N ALA A 75 -17.42 5.86 -15.89
CA ALA A 75 -18.02 5.33 -17.11
C ALA A 75 -16.97 5.10 -18.21
N ARG A 76 -16.06 6.06 -18.39
CA ARG A 76 -14.94 5.97 -19.34
C ARG A 76 -13.97 4.85 -18.97
N LEU A 77 -13.63 4.72 -17.68
CA LEU A 77 -12.76 3.66 -17.19
C LEU A 77 -13.36 2.27 -17.42
N ARG A 78 -14.64 2.07 -17.10
CA ARG A 78 -15.38 0.82 -17.37
C ARG A 78 -15.34 0.47 -18.86
N THR A 79 -15.61 1.43 -19.73
CA THR A 79 -15.61 1.23 -21.18
C THR A 79 -14.23 0.76 -21.70
N ARG A 80 -13.13 1.29 -21.15
CA ARG A 80 -11.77 0.87 -21.53
C ARG A 80 -11.44 -0.53 -21.03
N LEU A 81 -11.72 -0.84 -19.76
CA LEU A 81 -11.43 -2.16 -19.18
C LEU A 81 -12.15 -3.28 -19.93
N THR A 82 -13.41 -3.07 -20.34
CA THR A 82 -14.17 -4.06 -21.12
C THR A 82 -13.67 -4.25 -22.55
N ARG A 83 -12.82 -3.36 -23.07
CA ARG A 83 -12.22 -3.47 -24.42
C ARG A 83 -10.86 -4.17 -24.40
N GLU A 84 -10.18 -4.21 -23.25
CA GLU A 84 -8.87 -4.85 -23.07
C GLU A 84 -8.96 -6.30 -22.56
N LEU A 85 -10.17 -6.76 -22.21
CA LEU A 85 -10.51 -8.16 -21.88
C LEU A 85 -11.17 -8.84 -23.07
#